data_AF-A0A1H8AKN3-F1
#
_entry.id   AF-A0A1H8AKN3-F1
#
_cell.length_a   1.000
_cell.length_b   1.000
_cell.length_c   1.000
_cell.angle_alpha   90.00
_cell.angle_beta   90.00
_cell.angle_gamma   90.00
#
_symmetry.space_group_name_H-M   'P 1'
#
loop_
_entity.id
_entity.type
_entity.pdbx_description
1 polymer ?
#
loop_
_entity_poly.entity_id
_entity_poly.type
_entity_poly.pdbx_seq_one_letter_code
_entity_poly.pdbx_strand_id
1 'polypeptide(L)'
;MTEQGRPGGGVYDWFRRGIALLAQGNAGAAVQLLSHAVEEEPHSRAIREALARAQFETRAYAAALENFRAVALADPSDDYAQFGWGLAAARLGDFEASAEHLALAVAMRPSSEPYRAALRQTRATLKARAGGFGTVGGDRQRHDEVPAASQPTGAQSVDARAVEGQRVDPPLADPQGEPSDGH
;
A
#
# COMPACT_ATOMS: atom_id res chain seq x y z
N MET A 1 16.79 30.35 25.10
CA MET A 1 16.67 28.88 25.25
C MET A 1 16.55 28.30 23.86
N THR A 2 17.60 27.72 23.29
CA THR A 2 17.47 26.93 22.06
C THR A 2 16.76 25.64 22.42
N GLU A 3 15.63 25.34 21.77
CA GLU A 3 14.95 24.04 21.84
C GLU A 3 15.98 22.92 21.71
N GLN A 4 16.26 22.24 22.82
CA GLN A 4 17.37 21.31 22.95
C GLN A 4 17.03 20.02 22.20
N GLY A 5 17.74 19.75 21.09
CA GLY A 5 17.69 18.48 20.37
C GLY A 5 17.37 18.58 18.87
N ARG A 6 16.87 19.73 18.39
CA ARG A 6 16.50 19.90 16.98
C ARG A 6 17.73 20.30 16.14
N PRO A 7 18.00 19.65 14.99
CA PRO A 7 19.13 20.02 14.14
C PRO A 7 18.98 21.47 13.66
N GLY A 8 20.05 22.26 13.76
CA GLY A 8 19.99 23.66 13.33
C GLY A 8 19.66 23.78 11.85
N GLY A 9 18.78 24.71 11.48
CA GLY A 9 18.25 24.87 10.12
C GLY A 9 16.71 24.87 10.11
N GLY A 10 16.12 25.05 8.92
CA GLY A 10 14.67 24.91 8.70
C GLY A 10 14.36 23.75 7.74
N VAL A 11 13.07 23.50 7.49
CA VAL A 11 12.56 22.38 6.68
C VAL A 11 13.32 22.19 5.36
N TYR A 12 13.47 23.26 4.59
CA TYR A 12 14.14 23.20 3.29
C TYR A 12 15.64 22.85 3.40
N ASP A 13 16.29 23.28 4.47
CA ASP A 13 17.70 22.99 4.72
C ASP A 13 17.91 21.55 5.23
N TRP A 14 17.02 21.06 6.10
CA TRP A 14 17.00 19.63 6.47
C TRP A 14 16.72 18.74 5.27
N PHE A 15 15.75 19.10 4.42
CA PHE A 15 15.43 18.36 3.20
C PHE A 15 16.64 18.28 2.27
N ARG A 16 17.27 19.42 1.93
CA ARG A 16 18.45 19.43 1.05
C ARG A 16 19.61 18.62 1.60
N ARG A 17 19.91 18.75 2.90
CA ARG A 17 20.98 17.98 3.55
C ARG A 17 20.64 16.50 3.62
N GLY A 18 19.38 16.14 3.87
CA GLY A 18 18.90 14.76 3.84
C GLY A 18 19.07 14.10 2.47
N ILE A 19 18.70 14.80 1.39
CA ILE A 19 18.93 14.32 0.01
C ILE A 19 20.43 14.16 -0.28
N ALA A 20 21.26 15.12 0.13
CA ALA A 20 22.71 15.03 -0.06
C ALA A 20 23.31 13.83 0.70
N LEU A 21 22.83 13.53 1.90
CA LEU A 21 23.25 12.38 2.68
C LEU A 21 22.84 11.06 2.01
N LEU A 22 21.64 10.97 1.42
CA LEU A 22 21.23 9.80 0.62
C LEU A 22 22.15 9.58 -0.57
N ALA A 23 22.51 10.64 -1.29
CA ALA A 23 23.44 10.55 -2.42
C ALA A 23 24.84 10.06 -1.99
N GLN A 24 25.22 10.29 -0.74
CA GLN A 24 26.48 9.84 -0.15
C GLN A 24 26.39 8.44 0.50
N GLY A 25 25.21 7.79 0.49
CA GLY A 25 24.98 6.50 1.15
C GLY A 25 24.79 6.59 2.68
N ASN A 26 24.67 7.80 3.22
CA ASN A 26 24.50 8.06 4.65
C ASN A 26 23.00 8.06 5.05
N ALA A 27 22.30 6.98 4.72
CA ALA A 27 20.83 6.89 4.87
C ALA A 27 20.34 7.09 6.32
N GLY A 28 21.06 6.60 7.33
CA GLY A 28 20.68 6.79 8.74
C GLY A 28 20.70 8.25 9.19
N ALA A 29 21.68 9.03 8.73
CA ALA A 29 21.73 10.46 9.00
C ALA A 29 20.65 11.21 8.19
N ALA A 30 20.37 10.76 6.96
CA ALA A 30 19.28 11.32 6.15
C ALA A 30 17.92 11.14 6.83
N VAL A 31 17.63 9.95 7.40
CA VAL A 31 16.38 9.70 8.16
C VAL A 31 16.21 10.73 9.26
N GLN A 32 17.24 11.05 10.05
CA GLN A 32 17.10 12.02 11.14
C GLN A 32 16.68 13.41 10.64
N LEU A 33 17.35 13.94 9.60
CA LEU A 33 17.01 15.25 9.05
C LEU A 33 15.63 15.26 8.38
N LEU A 34 15.32 14.20 7.62
CA LEU A 34 14.05 14.11 6.87
C LEU A 34 12.85 13.87 7.80
N SER A 35 13.04 13.22 8.95
CA SER A 35 12.00 13.09 9.98
C SER A 35 11.60 14.46 10.54
N HIS A 36 12.56 15.34 10.84
CA HIS A 36 12.22 16.70 11.26
C HIS A 36 11.56 17.51 10.14
N ALA A 37 11.97 17.31 8.89
CA ALA A 37 11.34 17.98 7.76
C ALA A 37 9.87 17.55 7.56
N VAL A 38 9.54 16.27 7.76
CA VAL A 38 8.16 15.78 7.61
C VAL A 38 7.28 16.17 8.79
N GLU A 39 7.83 16.39 9.98
CA GLU A 39 7.11 16.91 11.14
C GLU A 39 6.57 18.33 10.87
N GLU A 40 7.38 19.18 10.24
CA GLU A 40 7.00 20.56 9.91
C GLU A 40 6.14 20.65 8.64
N GLU A 41 6.41 19.81 7.63
CA GLU A 41 5.63 19.75 6.38
C GLU A 41 5.09 18.34 6.10
N PRO A 42 4.06 17.89 6.83
CA PRO A 42 3.55 16.53 6.72
C PRO A 42 2.84 16.22 5.40
N HIS A 43 2.51 17.23 4.59
CA HIS A 43 1.84 17.05 3.30
C HIS A 43 2.81 17.11 2.12
N SER A 44 4.10 17.38 2.37
CA SER A 44 5.10 17.45 1.31
C SER A 44 5.45 16.05 0.80
N ARG A 45 4.94 15.72 -0.38
CA ARG A 45 5.21 14.44 -1.07
C ARG A 45 6.69 14.20 -1.27
N ALA A 46 7.44 15.24 -1.67
CA ALA A 46 8.88 15.14 -1.89
C ALA A 46 9.66 14.80 -0.61
N ILE A 47 9.30 15.39 0.53
CA ILE A 47 9.94 15.09 1.82
C ILE A 47 9.59 13.66 2.26
N ARG A 48 8.33 13.24 2.11
CA ARG A 48 7.89 11.87 2.43
C ARG A 48 8.58 10.83 1.57
N GLU A 49 8.69 11.04 0.26
CA GLU A 49 9.38 10.13 -0.65
C GLU A 49 10.86 10.00 -0.27
N ALA A 50 11.54 11.12 -0.01
CA ALA A 50 12.93 11.12 0.41
C ALA A 50 13.12 10.36 1.73
N LEU A 51 12.23 10.59 2.71
CA LEU A 51 12.24 9.86 3.98
C LEU A 51 12.00 8.37 3.77
N ALA A 52 11.02 8.00 2.92
CA ALA A 52 10.71 6.62 2.60
C ALA A 52 11.91 5.90 1.98
N ARG A 53 12.61 6.56 1.05
CA ARG A 53 13.86 6.05 0.47
C ARG A 53 14.93 5.83 1.52
N ALA A 54 15.16 6.81 2.40
CA ALA A 54 16.13 6.68 3.49
C ALA A 54 15.79 5.55 4.46
N GLN A 55 14.51 5.40 4.80
CA GLN A 55 14.00 4.31 5.63
C GLN A 55 14.15 2.96 4.94
N PHE A 56 13.94 2.88 3.63
CA PHE A 56 14.14 1.65 2.87
C PHE A 56 15.61 1.23 2.85
N GLU A 57 16.53 2.18 2.61
CA GLU A 57 17.98 1.94 2.61
C GLU A 57 18.49 1.50 4.00
N THR A 58 17.86 2.00 5.08
CA THR A 58 18.14 1.59 6.47
C THR A 58 17.37 0.35 6.92
N ARG A 59 16.65 -0.34 6.01
CA ARG A 59 15.84 -1.54 6.26
C ARG A 59 14.65 -1.32 7.19
N ALA A 60 14.26 -0.08 7.46
CA ALA A 60 13.03 0.28 8.16
C ALA A 60 11.81 0.15 7.22
N TYR A 61 11.56 -1.05 6.69
CA TYR A 61 10.62 -1.28 5.60
C TYR A 61 9.17 -0.93 5.92
N ALA A 62 8.72 -1.14 7.17
CA ALA A 62 7.37 -0.78 7.59
C ALA A 62 7.16 0.74 7.54
N ALA A 63 8.10 1.53 8.07
CA ALA A 63 8.03 2.99 8.01
C ALA A 63 8.14 3.51 6.57
N ALA A 64 9.01 2.89 5.77
CA ALA A 64 9.14 3.22 4.35
C ALA A 64 7.83 2.96 3.59
N LEU A 65 7.19 1.82 3.85
CA LEU A 65 5.91 1.44 3.24
C LEU A 65 4.84 2.49 3.51
N GLU A 66 4.68 2.92 4.77
CA GLU A 66 3.68 3.94 5.14
C GLU A 66 3.92 5.26 4.42
N ASN A 67 5.18 5.70 4.29
CA ASN A 67 5.48 6.93 3.56
C ASN A 67 5.27 6.78 2.04
N PHE A 68 5.73 5.69 1.42
CA PHE A 68 5.47 5.45 -0.01
C PHE A 68 3.98 5.34 -0.31
N ARG A 69 3.22 4.67 0.55
CA ARG A 69 1.76 4.59 0.47
C ARG A 69 1.12 5.96 0.54
N ALA A 70 1.53 6.80 1.49
CA ALA A 70 1.01 8.15 1.61
C ALA A 70 1.29 8.99 0.34
N VAL A 71 2.48 8.87 -0.24
CA VAL A 71 2.83 9.55 -1.50
C VAL A 71 1.98 9.02 -2.66
N ALA A 72 1.87 7.70 -2.83
CA ALA A 72 1.11 7.07 -3.90
C ALA A 72 -0.41 7.32 -3.80
N LEU A 73 -0.95 7.48 -2.59
CA LEU A 73 -2.35 7.87 -2.41
C LEU A 73 -2.59 9.34 -2.74
N ALA A 74 -1.62 10.21 -2.45
CA ALA A 74 -1.69 11.63 -2.78
C ALA A 74 -1.47 11.89 -4.29
N ASP A 75 -0.64 11.07 -4.94
CA ASP A 75 -0.43 11.08 -6.38
C ASP A 75 -0.37 9.65 -6.93
N PRO A 76 -1.51 9.10 -7.38
CA PRO A 76 -1.56 7.77 -7.96
C PRO A 76 -0.72 7.60 -9.23
N SER A 77 -0.31 8.70 -9.88
CA SER A 77 0.50 8.70 -11.10
C SER A 77 2.01 8.75 -10.85
N ASP A 78 2.42 8.79 -9.58
CA ASP A 78 3.83 8.72 -9.19
C ASP A 78 4.35 7.28 -9.30
N ASP A 79 5.06 7.01 -10.40
CA ASP A 79 5.63 5.70 -10.68
C ASP A 79 6.68 5.24 -9.67
N TYR A 80 7.42 6.19 -9.07
CA TYR A 80 8.43 5.87 -8.08
C TYR A 80 7.80 5.52 -6.73
N ALA A 81 6.73 6.22 -6.34
CA ALA A 81 5.98 5.89 -5.13
C ALA A 81 5.32 4.50 -5.21
N GLN A 82 4.72 4.16 -6.35
CA GLN A 82 4.18 2.80 -6.59
C GLN A 82 5.29 1.75 -6.54
N PHE A 83 6.44 2.03 -7.13
CA PHE A 83 7.60 1.14 -7.08
C PHE A 83 8.12 0.95 -5.65
N GLY A 84 8.27 2.04 -4.89
CA GLY A 84 8.72 2.04 -3.51
C GLY A 84 7.78 1.26 -2.58
N TRP A 85 6.46 1.44 -2.73
CA TRP A 85 5.45 0.63 -2.04
C TRP A 85 5.65 -0.85 -2.36
N GLY A 86 5.69 -1.19 -3.64
CA GLY A 86 5.84 -2.56 -4.08
C GLY A 86 7.11 -3.24 -3.56
N LEU A 87 8.24 -2.53 -3.52
CA LEU A 87 9.48 -3.03 -2.94
C LEU A 87 9.40 -3.22 -1.41
N ALA A 88 8.83 -2.25 -0.69
CA ALA A 88 8.69 -2.34 0.76
C ALA A 88 7.76 -3.49 1.17
N ALA A 89 6.65 -3.67 0.46
CA ALA A 89 5.72 -4.79 0.65
C ALA A 89 6.42 -6.15 0.45
N ALA A 90 7.21 -6.32 -0.61
CA ALA A 90 7.98 -7.55 -0.83
C ALA A 90 8.98 -7.83 0.31
N ARG A 91 9.61 -6.79 0.86
CA ARG A 91 10.54 -6.92 2.00
C ARG A 91 9.83 -7.32 3.29
N LEU A 92 8.57 -6.94 3.45
CA LEU A 92 7.71 -7.34 4.56
C LEU A 92 7.02 -8.69 4.34
N GLY A 93 7.16 -9.26 3.14
CA GLY A 93 6.63 -10.58 2.80
C GLY A 93 5.21 -10.58 2.24
N ASP A 94 4.64 -9.40 1.99
CA ASP A 94 3.37 -9.21 1.29
C ASP A 94 3.65 -9.13 -0.22
N PHE A 95 3.74 -10.31 -0.85
CA PHE A 95 4.10 -10.41 -2.26
C PHE A 95 2.91 -10.11 -3.17
N GLU A 96 1.69 -10.30 -2.67
CA GLU A 96 0.44 -9.96 -3.34
C GLU A 96 0.35 -8.44 -3.56
N ALA A 97 0.43 -7.65 -2.49
CA ALA A 97 0.44 -6.19 -2.62
C ALA A 97 1.67 -5.71 -3.40
N SER A 98 2.83 -6.35 -3.21
CA SER A 98 4.01 -6.05 -3.99
C SER A 98 3.77 -6.20 -5.49
N ALA A 99 3.16 -7.31 -5.93
CA ALA A 99 2.93 -7.58 -7.35
C ALA A 99 1.95 -6.57 -7.97
N GLU A 100 0.95 -6.13 -7.21
CA GLU A 100 -0.01 -5.12 -7.62
C GLU A 100 0.68 -3.77 -7.87
N HIS A 101 1.36 -3.22 -6.87
CA HIS A 101 1.97 -1.90 -6.97
C HIS A 101 3.18 -1.87 -7.93
N LEU A 102 3.94 -2.96 -8.03
CA LEU A 102 4.98 -3.09 -9.06
C LEU A 102 4.39 -3.17 -10.48
N ALA A 103 3.20 -3.77 -10.65
CA ALA A 103 2.53 -3.79 -11.95
C ALA A 103 2.05 -2.40 -12.36
N LEU A 104 1.54 -1.58 -11.42
CA LEU A 104 1.21 -0.18 -11.66
C LEU A 104 2.44 0.63 -12.09
N ALA A 105 3.55 0.49 -11.36
CA ALA A 105 4.82 1.14 -11.71
C ALA A 105 5.30 0.76 -13.13
N VAL A 106 5.22 -0.53 -13.49
CA VAL A 106 5.56 -1.01 -14.84
C VAL A 106 4.58 -0.49 -15.90
N ALA A 107 3.29 -0.38 -15.59
CA ALA A 107 2.31 0.16 -16.53
C ALA A 107 2.59 1.63 -16.88
N MET A 108 3.05 2.42 -15.89
CA MET A 108 3.43 3.82 -16.09
C MET A 108 4.79 3.98 -16.79
N ARG A 109 5.78 3.15 -16.45
CA ARG A 109 7.10 3.14 -17.08
C ARG A 109 7.47 1.75 -17.62
N PRO A 110 6.88 1.34 -18.75
CA PRO A 110 7.09 0.00 -19.30
C PRO A 110 8.52 -0.24 -19.78
N SER A 111 9.30 0.81 -20.02
CA SER A 111 10.72 0.76 -20.42
C SER A 111 11.69 0.64 -19.24
N SER A 112 11.25 0.84 -18.00
CA SER A 112 12.08 0.71 -16.78
C SER A 112 12.43 -0.75 -16.47
N GLU A 113 13.67 -1.16 -16.72
CA GLU A 113 14.12 -2.52 -16.38
C GLU A 113 14.09 -2.81 -14.87
N PRO A 114 14.48 -1.90 -13.95
CA PRO A 114 14.35 -2.16 -12.51
C PRO A 114 12.92 -2.52 -12.09
N TYR A 115 11.91 -1.87 -12.67
CA TYR A 115 10.51 -2.10 -12.32
C TYR A 115 10.05 -3.47 -12.82
N ARG A 116 10.37 -3.79 -14.09
CA ARG A 116 10.05 -5.10 -14.66
C ARG A 116 10.76 -6.22 -13.91
N ALA A 117 12.03 -6.04 -13.55
CA ALA A 117 12.81 -7.03 -12.82
C ALA A 117 12.20 -7.31 -11.44
N ALA A 118 11.87 -6.27 -10.68
CA ALA A 118 11.19 -6.42 -9.39
C ALA A 118 9.86 -7.16 -9.53
N LEU A 119 9.01 -6.78 -10.50
CA LEU A 119 7.72 -7.43 -10.73
C LEU A 119 7.88 -8.92 -11.09
N ARG A 120 8.82 -9.25 -11.97
CA ARG A 120 9.12 -10.64 -12.34
C ARG A 120 9.58 -11.45 -11.12
N GLN A 121 10.44 -10.88 -10.29
CA GLN A 121 10.93 -11.52 -9.07
C GLN A 121 9.79 -11.79 -8.08
N THR A 122 8.98 -10.78 -7.75
CA THR A 122 7.84 -10.92 -6.85
C THR A 122 6.84 -11.97 -7.33
N ARG A 123 6.49 -11.96 -8.63
CA ARG A 123 5.58 -12.97 -9.22
C ARG A 123 6.16 -14.38 -9.18
N ALA A 124 7.47 -14.54 -9.39
CA ALA A 124 8.13 -15.83 -9.26
C ALA A 124 8.06 -16.35 -7.81
N THR A 125 8.25 -15.48 -6.81
CA THR A 125 8.10 -15.82 -5.40
C THR A 125 6.67 -16.24 -5.05
N LEU A 126 5.66 -15.49 -5.52
CA LEU A 126 4.25 -15.87 -5.35
C LEU A 126 3.95 -17.26 -5.93
N LYS A 127 4.37 -17.50 -7.18
CA LYS A 127 4.17 -18.79 -7.85
C LYS A 127 4.85 -19.93 -7.09
N ALA A 128 6.07 -19.73 -6.61
CA ALA A 128 6.80 -20.75 -5.84
C ALA A 128 6.09 -21.08 -4.52
N ARG A 129 5.54 -20.07 -3.84
CA ARG A 129 4.78 -20.26 -2.59
C ARG A 129 3.45 -20.98 -2.82
N ALA A 130 2.73 -20.62 -3.88
CA ALA A 130 1.48 -21.27 -4.26
C ALA A 130 1.71 -22.73 -4.71
N GLY A 131 2.81 -23.00 -5.43
CA GLY A 131 3.17 -24.33 -5.91
C GLY A 131 3.71 -25.28 -4.84
N GLY A 132 4.12 -24.77 -3.66
CA GLY A 132 4.55 -25.58 -2.52
C GLY A 132 3.42 -26.30 -1.78
N PHE A 133 2.15 -25.98 -2.07
CA PHE A 133 0.97 -26.51 -1.39
C PHE A 133 0.08 -27.44 -2.25
N GLY A 134 0.59 -28.02 -3.35
CA GLY A 134 -0.05 -29.16 -4.03
C GLY A 134 1.03 -30.19 -4.38
N THR A 135 1.15 -31.33 -3.71
CA THR A 135 0.18 -32.44 -3.76
C THR A 135 0.16 -33.27 -2.47
N VAL A 136 -0.80 -33.06 -1.56
CA VAL A 136 -1.36 -34.12 -0.71
C VAL A 136 -2.83 -33.78 -0.47
N GLY A 137 -3.75 -34.53 -1.09
CA GLY A 137 -5.18 -34.45 -0.79
C GLY A 137 -6.09 -34.29 -2.01
N GLY A 138 -6.28 -35.38 -2.77
CA GLY A 138 -7.28 -35.44 -3.82
C GLY A 138 -7.64 -36.87 -4.27
N ASP A 139 -7.35 -37.89 -3.47
CA ASP A 139 -7.90 -39.24 -3.66
C ASP A 139 -9.21 -39.38 -2.88
N ARG A 140 -10.31 -39.34 -3.62
CA ARG A 140 -11.69 -39.85 -3.39
C ARG A 140 -12.59 -39.00 -4.31
N GLN A 141 -13.14 -39.49 -5.42
CA GLN A 141 -13.86 -40.74 -5.62
C GLN A 141 -13.83 -41.07 -7.13
N ARG A 142 -13.27 -42.23 -7.52
CA ARG A 142 -13.64 -42.87 -8.78
C ARG A 142 -14.86 -43.73 -8.49
N HIS A 143 -16.05 -43.21 -8.76
CA HIS A 143 -17.23 -44.04 -8.95
C HIS A 143 -17.82 -43.63 -10.30
N ASP A 144 -17.28 -44.25 -11.33
CA ASP A 144 -17.88 -44.32 -12.66
C ASP A 144 -18.88 -45.47 -12.59
N GLU A 145 -20.17 -45.17 -12.41
CA GLU A 145 -21.25 -46.08 -12.78
C GLU A 145 -22.53 -45.30 -13.04
N VAL A 146 -22.99 -45.32 -14.30
CA VAL A 146 -24.39 -45.09 -14.70
C VAL A 146 -24.74 -46.30 -15.58
N PRO A 147 -25.94 -46.93 -15.44
CA PRO A 147 -27.09 -46.38 -16.16
C PRO A 147 -28.50 -46.58 -15.53
N ALA A 148 -29.40 -45.70 -15.99
CA ALA A 148 -30.81 -45.88 -16.40
C ALA A 148 -32.00 -46.04 -15.40
N ALA A 149 -32.89 -45.04 -15.53
CA ALA A 149 -34.36 -45.11 -15.68
C ALA A 149 -35.27 -45.38 -14.47
N SER A 150 -36.00 -44.34 -14.03
CA SER A 150 -37.47 -44.15 -14.25
C SER A 150 -38.00 -42.95 -13.44
N GLN A 151 -38.73 -42.04 -14.09
CA GLN A 151 -39.63 -41.07 -13.44
C GLN A 151 -40.99 -41.77 -13.13
N PRO A 152 -42.07 -41.13 -12.58
CA PRO A 152 -42.25 -39.74 -12.11
C PRO A 152 -43.08 -39.59 -10.80
N THR A 153 -43.23 -38.35 -10.31
CA THR A 153 -44.53 -37.69 -9.95
C THR A 153 -44.56 -36.94 -8.61
N GLY A 154 -44.99 -35.68 -8.70
CA GLY A 154 -45.68 -34.93 -7.64
C GLY A 154 -44.77 -34.05 -6.78
N ALA A 155 -45.07 -32.81 -6.42
CA ALA A 155 -46.20 -31.94 -6.69
C ALA A 155 -45.82 -30.52 -6.19
N GLN A 156 -46.27 -29.49 -6.92
CA GLN A 156 -46.78 -28.19 -6.43
C GLN A 156 -45.85 -27.31 -5.57
N SER A 157 -45.30 -26.20 -6.08
CA SER A 157 -45.93 -24.87 -6.28
C SER A 157 -46.22 -24.08 -5.01
N VAL A 158 -46.04 -22.75 -5.17
CA VAL A 158 -46.38 -21.58 -4.31
C VAL A 158 -45.26 -21.18 -3.34
N ASP A 159 -44.92 -19.91 -3.10
CA ASP A 159 -45.50 -18.64 -3.53
C ASP A 159 -44.44 -17.53 -3.39
N ALA A 160 -44.71 -16.41 -4.05
CA ALA A 160 -43.97 -15.17 -3.97
C ALA A 160 -44.10 -14.49 -2.60
N ARG A 161 -43.21 -13.52 -2.33
CA ARG A 161 -43.42 -12.18 -1.68
C ARG A 161 -42.13 -11.75 -1.00
N ALA A 162 -41.44 -10.71 -1.47
CA ALA A 162 -41.74 -9.27 -1.40
C ALA A 162 -41.29 -8.63 -0.08
N VAL A 163 -40.97 -7.32 -0.17
CA VAL A 163 -40.65 -6.33 0.87
C VAL A 163 -39.15 -6.20 1.17
N GLU A 164 -38.43 -5.20 0.63
CA GLU A 164 -38.51 -3.74 0.83
C GLU A 164 -38.00 -3.31 2.23
N GLY A 165 -36.94 -2.50 2.26
CA GLY A 165 -36.22 -2.14 3.48
C GLY A 165 -35.25 -0.99 3.27
N GLN A 166 -35.84 0.18 3.02
CA GLN A 166 -35.28 1.52 2.86
C GLN A 166 -34.48 2.02 4.09
N ARG A 167 -33.32 2.65 3.82
CA ARG A 167 -32.61 3.76 4.50
C ARG A 167 -32.45 3.80 6.03
N VAL A 168 -31.23 4.13 6.45
CA VAL A 168 -30.98 5.27 7.35
C VAL A 168 -29.65 5.94 6.99
N ASP A 169 -29.73 7.19 6.53
CA ASP A 169 -28.63 8.16 6.41
C ASP A 169 -28.23 8.70 7.81
N PRO A 170 -26.99 9.21 7.97
CA PRO A 170 -26.45 9.66 9.26
C PRO A 170 -26.94 11.07 9.67
N PRO A 171 -26.92 11.43 10.97
CA PRO A 171 -27.23 12.79 11.38
C PRO A 171 -26.06 13.75 11.12
N LEU A 172 -26.41 14.79 10.35
CA LEU A 172 -25.74 16.07 10.18
C LEU A 172 -25.76 16.87 11.50
N ALA A 173 -24.62 17.40 11.94
CA ALA A 173 -24.56 18.51 12.89
C ALA A 173 -23.27 19.32 12.72
N ASP A 174 -23.40 20.42 11.98
CA ASP A 174 -22.72 21.72 12.12
C ASP A 174 -23.88 22.76 12.13
N PRO A 175 -23.74 24.08 12.37
CA PRO A 175 -22.65 24.89 12.93
C PRO A 175 -23.16 25.97 13.93
N GLN A 176 -22.37 26.37 14.93
CA GLN A 176 -22.52 27.66 15.67
C GLN A 176 -21.14 27.94 16.31
N GLY A 177 -20.45 29.08 16.22
CA GLY A 177 -20.80 30.47 15.99
C GLY A 177 -19.82 31.27 16.87
N GLU A 178 -19.09 32.22 16.29
CA GLU A 178 -18.26 33.19 17.03
C GLU A 178 -19.13 34.02 18.01
N PRO A 179 -18.58 34.76 19.00
CA PRO A 179 -17.94 36.05 18.68
C PRO A 179 -16.77 36.50 19.59
N SER A 180 -15.95 37.37 19.01
CA SER A 180 -15.43 38.65 19.54
C SER A 180 -14.86 38.75 20.96
N ASP A 181 -13.61 39.22 21.04
CA ASP A 181 -13.15 40.40 21.80
C ASP A 181 -11.61 40.46 21.65
N GLY A 182 -10.92 41.57 21.43
CA GLY A 182 -11.26 42.97 21.52
C GLY A 182 -9.96 43.74 21.73
N HIS A 183 -9.78 44.83 20.97
CA HIS A 183 -8.79 45.92 21.09
C HIS A 183 -7.30 45.63 20.83
#